data_AF-A0A1S1LAH7-F1
#
_entry.id   AF-A0A1S1LAH7-F1
#
_cell.length_a   1.000
_cell.length_b   1.000
_cell.length_c   1.000
_cell.angle_alpha   90.00
_cell.angle_beta   90.00
_cell.angle_gamma   90.00
#
_symmetry.space_group_name_H-M   'P 1'
#
loop_
_entity.id
_entity.type
_entity.pdbx_description
1 polymer ?
#
loop_
_entity_poly.entity_id
_entity_poly.type
_entity_poly.pdbx_seq_one_letter_code
_entity_poly.pdbx_strand_id
1 'polypeptide(L)'
;MATVHGVAGFQSGCRCGGCSSAESQRLQRIGDAERERWEPINQRATRRSQRYFADASDHPLNWQKPWTKEEINTVLDASSTAAQVATRLGRSVGAVHAARRRFRTRPRRN
;
A
#
# COMPACT_ATOMS: atom_id res chain seq x y z
N MET A 1 33.01 39.32 13.81
CA MET A 1 31.93 38.78 12.96
C MET A 1 30.68 38.63 13.81
N ALA A 2 29.51 39.08 13.35
CA ALA A 2 28.27 38.92 14.10
C ALA A 2 27.83 37.45 14.07
N THR A 3 27.57 36.85 15.23
CA THR A 3 27.03 35.49 15.33
C THR A 3 25.60 35.49 14.83
N VAL A 4 25.32 34.72 13.77
CA VAL A 4 23.97 34.57 13.22
C VAL A 4 23.20 33.56 14.07
N HIS A 5 22.00 33.93 14.51
CA HIS A 5 21.09 33.08 15.30
C HIS A 5 19.78 32.78 14.55
N GLY A 6 18.89 31.99 15.18
CA GLY A 6 17.65 31.53 14.58
C GLY A 6 17.87 30.35 13.61
N VAL A 7 17.00 30.19 12.62
CA VAL A 7 17.07 29.09 11.64
C VAL A 7 18.41 29.11 10.89
N ALA A 8 18.83 30.27 10.39
CA ALA A 8 20.10 30.42 9.67
C ALA A 8 21.31 30.07 10.56
N GLY A 9 21.25 30.46 11.84
CA GLY A 9 22.26 30.06 12.83
C GLY A 9 22.29 28.54 13.06
N PHE A 10 21.12 27.90 13.18
CA PHE A 10 21.04 26.44 13.32
C PHE A 10 21.61 25.71 12.09
N GLN A 11 21.21 26.13 10.89
CA GLN A 11 21.70 25.55 9.64
C GLN A 11 23.21 25.73 9.46
N SER A 12 23.77 26.81 10.00
CA SER A 12 25.21 27.09 10.00
C SER A 12 25.98 26.44 11.16
N GLY A 13 25.33 25.61 11.99
CA GLY A 13 25.97 24.80 13.02
C GLY A 13 25.78 25.24 14.48
N CYS A 14 25.11 26.36 14.75
CA CYS A 14 24.79 26.77 16.11
C CYS A 14 23.77 25.81 16.75
N ARG A 15 23.96 25.47 18.03
CA ARG A 15 23.09 24.52 18.77
C ARG A 15 22.53 25.08 20.07
N CYS A 16 22.58 26.40 20.27
CA CYS A 16 21.94 27.01 21.44
C CYS A 16 20.42 26.80 21.41
N GLY A 17 19.78 26.92 22.58
CA GLY A 17 18.34 26.70 22.73
C GLY A 17 17.48 27.52 21.75
N GLY A 18 17.84 28.79 21.51
CA GLY A 18 17.10 29.65 20.58
C GLY A 18 17.15 29.17 19.12
N CYS A 19 18.34 28.78 18.64
CA CYS A 19 18.50 28.25 17.29
C CYS A 19 17.81 26.89 17.12
N SER A 20 17.91 26.00 18.12
CA SER A 20 17.26 24.69 18.11
C SER A 20 15.73 24.81 18.09
N SER A 21 15.16 25.70 18.91
CA SER A 21 13.72 25.99 18.91
C SER A 21 13.25 26.58 17.59
N ALA A 22 14.03 27.48 16.99
CA ALA A 22 13.70 28.07 15.68
C ALA A 22 13.65 27.02 14.56
N GLU A 23 14.57 26.07 14.54
CA GLU A 23 14.52 24.96 13.57
C GLU A 23 13.37 24.00 13.86
N SER A 24 13.12 23.67 15.12
CA SER A 24 11.98 22.83 15.52
C SER A 24 10.64 23.44 15.06
N GLN A 25 10.46 24.75 15.26
CA GLN A 25 9.29 25.48 14.78
C GLN A 25 9.19 25.51 13.25
N ARG A 26 10.33 25.56 12.53
CA ARG A 26 10.34 25.48 11.06
C ARG A 26 9.88 24.10 10.58
N LEU A 27 10.43 23.03 11.16
CA LEU A 27 10.05 21.66 10.82
C LEU A 27 8.58 21.39 11.12
N GLN A 28 8.07 21.88 12.26
CA GLN A 28 6.65 21.78 12.59
C GLN A 28 5.78 22.45 11.52
N ARG A 29 6.10 23.70 11.12
CA ARG A 29 5.36 24.42 10.08
C ARG A 29 5.38 23.71 8.72
N ILE A 30 6.52 23.11 8.36
CA ILE A 30 6.62 22.30 7.14
C ILE A 30 5.73 21.06 7.25
N GLY A 31 5.75 20.37 8.39
CA GLY A 31 4.87 19.23 8.64
C GLY A 31 3.39 19.60 8.57
N ASP A 32 3.00 20.73 9.16
CA ASP A 32 1.63 21.24 9.12
C ASP A 32 1.20 21.54 7.67
N ALA A 33 2.04 22.26 6.91
CA ALA A 33 1.76 22.61 5.52
C ALA A 33 1.69 21.37 4.62
N GLU A 34 2.58 20.39 4.79
CA GLU A 34 2.51 19.13 4.05
C GLU A 34 1.25 18.34 4.41
N ARG A 35 0.88 18.24 5.69
CA ARG A 35 -0.37 17.57 6.10
C ARG A 35 -1.58 18.21 5.42
N GLU A 36 -1.69 19.53 5.47
CA GLU A 36 -2.77 20.26 4.82
C GLU A 36 -2.78 20.03 3.31
N ARG A 37 -1.62 20.10 2.66
CA ARG A 37 -1.46 19.86 1.22
C ARG A 37 -1.91 18.45 0.80
N TRP A 38 -1.57 17.43 1.59
CA TRP A 38 -1.89 16.03 1.29
C TRP A 38 -3.31 15.61 1.71
N GLU A 39 -3.96 16.36 2.60
CA GLU A 39 -5.25 16.02 3.17
C GLU A 39 -6.32 15.68 2.12
N PRO A 40 -6.53 16.45 1.03
CA PRO A 40 -7.53 16.10 0.01
C PRO A 40 -7.24 14.77 -0.71
N ILE A 41 -5.96 14.46 -0.93
CA ILE A 41 -5.51 13.22 -1.57
C ILE A 41 -5.73 12.05 -0.61
N ASN A 42 -5.34 12.21 0.65
CA ASN A 42 -5.55 11.22 1.70
C ASN A 42 -7.03 10.92 1.89
N GLN A 43 -7.88 11.95 1.95
CA GLN A 43 -9.32 11.77 2.02
C GLN A 43 -9.89 11.02 0.81
N ARG A 44 -9.39 11.30 -0.41
CA ARG A 44 -9.79 10.55 -1.60
C ARG A 44 -9.38 9.07 -1.50
N ALA A 45 -8.16 8.80 -1.03
CA ALA A 45 -7.68 7.44 -0.82
C ALA A 45 -8.51 6.71 0.26
N THR A 46 -8.82 7.38 1.37
CA THR A 46 -9.70 6.87 2.43
C THR A 46 -11.08 6.53 1.89
N ARG A 47 -11.72 7.45 1.15
CA ARG A 47 -13.02 7.18 0.53
C ARG A 47 -12.99 5.99 -0.44
N ARG A 48 -11.91 5.85 -1.24
CA ARG A 48 -11.73 4.71 -2.14
C ARG A 48 -11.60 3.40 -1.36
N SER A 49 -10.81 3.40 -0.30
CA SER A 49 -10.63 2.24 0.60
C SER A 49 -11.96 1.86 1.24
N GLN A 50 -12.66 2.82 1.83
CA GLN A 50 -13.98 2.61 2.43
C GLN A 50 -14.98 2.01 1.43
N ARG A 51 -15.05 2.52 0.19
CA ARG A 51 -15.90 1.94 -0.85
C ARG A 51 -15.52 0.50 -1.17
N TYR A 52 -14.23 0.22 -1.36
CA TYR A 52 -13.74 -1.14 -1.62
C TYR A 52 -14.11 -2.12 -0.50
N PHE A 53 -14.05 -1.69 0.76
CA PHE A 53 -14.45 -2.52 1.91
C PHE A 53 -15.95 -2.53 2.19
N ALA A 54 -16.70 -1.51 1.77
CA ALA A 54 -18.16 -1.53 1.81
C ALA A 54 -18.72 -2.51 0.76
N ASP A 55 -18.22 -2.46 -0.47
CA ASP A 55 -18.60 -3.40 -1.53
C ASP A 55 -18.28 -4.86 -1.14
N ALA A 56 -17.28 -5.05 -0.26
CA ALA A 56 -16.90 -6.34 0.28
C ALA A 56 -17.95 -7.03 1.16
N SER A 57 -18.86 -6.26 1.78
CA SER A 57 -19.94 -6.84 2.61
C SER A 57 -20.95 -7.60 1.76
N ASP A 58 -21.19 -7.10 0.54
CA ASP A 58 -22.14 -7.70 -0.41
C ASP A 58 -21.47 -8.72 -1.33
N HIS A 59 -20.20 -8.51 -1.65
CA HIS A 59 -19.39 -9.40 -2.48
C HIS A 59 -18.07 -9.72 -1.79
N PRO A 60 -17.87 -10.94 -1.25
CA PRO A 60 -16.65 -11.24 -0.51
C PRO A 60 -15.43 -10.96 -1.36
N LEU A 61 -14.48 -10.22 -0.79
CA LEU A 61 -13.25 -9.86 -1.49
C LEU A 61 -12.59 -11.12 -2.06
N ASN A 62 -12.00 -11.00 -3.25
CA ASN A 62 -11.43 -12.14 -3.98
C ASN A 62 -10.41 -12.97 -3.17
N TRP A 63 -9.78 -12.38 -2.14
CA TRP A 63 -8.85 -13.07 -1.22
C TRP A 63 -9.55 -13.80 -0.07
N GLN A 64 -10.79 -13.44 0.26
CA GLN A 64 -11.63 -14.14 1.25
C GLN A 64 -12.45 -15.27 0.61
N LYS A 65 -12.75 -15.19 -0.69
CA LYS A 65 -13.49 -16.25 -1.40
C LYS A 65 -12.68 -17.57 -1.39
N PRO A 66 -13.14 -18.63 -0.69
CA PRO A 66 -12.44 -19.91 -0.65
C PRO A 66 -12.38 -20.51 -2.06
N TRP A 67 -11.34 -21.30 -2.33
CA TRP A 67 -11.16 -21.99 -3.62
C TRP A 67 -11.95 -23.29 -3.61
N THR A 68 -12.84 -23.48 -4.58
CA THR A 68 -13.51 -24.78 -4.76
C THR A 68 -12.58 -25.78 -5.43
N LYS A 69 -12.90 -27.08 -5.38
CA LYS A 69 -12.11 -28.11 -6.07
C LYS A 69 -12.07 -27.89 -7.58
N GLU A 70 -13.17 -27.45 -8.16
CA GLU A 70 -13.34 -27.16 -9.58
C GLU A 70 -12.51 -25.93 -9.99
N GLU A 71 -12.53 -24.88 -9.17
CA GLU A 71 -11.67 -23.71 -9.39
C GLU A 71 -10.19 -24.10 -9.28
N ILE A 72 -9.80 -24.96 -8.33
CA ILE A 72 -8.42 -25.46 -8.19
C ILE A 72 -8.00 -26.22 -9.45
N ASN A 73 -8.83 -27.15 -9.96
CA ASN A 73 -8.54 -27.87 -11.19
C ASN A 73 -8.37 -26.91 -12.38
N THR A 74 -9.24 -25.91 -12.49
CA THR A 74 -9.16 -24.89 -13.54
C THR A 74 -7.90 -24.03 -13.43
N VAL A 75 -7.46 -23.71 -12.21
CA VAL A 75 -6.23 -22.94 -11.99
C VAL A 75 -4.98 -23.76 -12.30
N LEU A 76 -5.01 -25.07 -12.02
CA LEU A 76 -3.90 -25.99 -12.26
C LEU A 76 -3.79 -26.43 -13.72
N ASP A 77 -4.82 -26.20 -14.53
CA ASP A 77 -4.76 -26.40 -15.98
C ASP A 77 -3.64 -25.54 -16.61
N ALA A 78 -2.69 -26.24 -17.25
CA ALA A 78 -1.53 -25.65 -17.89
C ALA A 78 -1.83 -25.14 -19.31
N SER A 79 -2.94 -25.56 -19.91
CA SER A 79 -3.34 -25.12 -21.26
C SER A 79 -3.91 -23.70 -21.28
N SER A 80 -4.35 -23.19 -20.13
CA SER A 80 -4.92 -21.85 -19.98
C SER A 80 -3.93 -20.85 -19.39
N THR A 81 -3.89 -19.64 -19.94
CA THR A 81 -3.14 -18.53 -19.34
C THR A 81 -3.80 -18.06 -18.05
N ALA A 82 -3.03 -17.40 -17.16
CA ALA A 82 -3.57 -16.89 -15.90
C ALA A 82 -4.69 -15.84 -16.13
N ALA A 83 -4.60 -15.06 -17.22
CA ALA A 83 -5.61 -14.09 -17.60
C ALA A 83 -6.93 -14.75 -18.02
N GLN A 84 -6.88 -15.79 -18.86
CA GLN A 84 -8.08 -16.54 -19.27
C GLN A 84 -8.77 -17.20 -18.08
N VAL A 85 -8.00 -17.82 -17.18
CA VAL A 85 -8.54 -18.42 -15.95
C VAL A 85 -9.16 -17.36 -15.04
N ALA A 86 -8.51 -16.20 -14.89
CA ALA A 86 -9.01 -15.10 -14.08
C ALA A 86 -10.38 -14.59 -14.58
N THR A 87 -10.49 -14.35 -15.90
CA THR A 87 -11.75 -13.97 -16.54
C THR A 87 -12.83 -15.03 -16.35
N ARG A 88 -12.51 -16.31 -16.58
CA ARG A 88 -13.47 -17.41 -16.44
C ARG A 88 -14.01 -17.57 -15.02
N LEU A 89 -13.16 -17.36 -14.01
CA LEU A 89 -13.51 -17.56 -12.60
C LEU A 89 -13.99 -16.29 -11.89
N GLY A 90 -14.00 -15.14 -12.57
CA GLY A 90 -14.31 -13.85 -11.95
C GLY A 90 -13.32 -13.44 -10.86
N ARG A 91 -12.06 -13.88 -10.96
CA ARG A 91 -11.00 -13.60 -9.98
C ARG A 91 -9.92 -12.72 -10.59
N SER A 92 -9.04 -12.15 -9.77
CA SER A 92 -7.90 -11.39 -10.28
C SER A 92 -6.78 -12.31 -10.80
N VAL A 93 -5.99 -11.83 -11.77
CA VAL A 93 -4.81 -12.55 -12.28
C VAL A 93 -3.81 -12.86 -11.16
N GLY A 94 -3.61 -11.92 -10.23
CA GLY A 94 -2.76 -12.14 -9.05
C GLY A 94 -3.27 -13.27 -8.14
N ALA A 95 -4.59 -13.38 -7.96
CA ALA A 95 -5.19 -14.48 -7.20
C ALA A 95 -4.93 -15.84 -7.87
N VAL A 96 -5.01 -15.91 -9.21
CA VAL A 96 -4.68 -17.13 -9.97
C VAL A 96 -3.20 -17.50 -9.79
N HIS A 97 -2.26 -16.55 -9.90
CA HIS A 97 -0.84 -16.84 -9.64
C HIS A 97 -0.57 -17.30 -8.20
N ALA A 98 -1.22 -16.69 -7.22
CA ALA A 98 -1.13 -17.11 -5.82
C ALA A 98 -1.67 -18.54 -5.64
N ALA A 99 -2.81 -18.86 -6.23
CA ALA A 99 -3.42 -20.18 -6.18
C ALA A 99 -2.55 -21.23 -6.89
N ARG A 100 -1.97 -20.94 -8.06
CA ARG A 100 -1.01 -21.83 -8.73
C ARG A 100 0.19 -22.14 -7.85
N ARG A 101 0.74 -21.14 -7.15
CA ARG A 101 1.84 -21.35 -6.20
C ARG A 101 1.42 -22.19 -4.99
N ARG A 102 0.19 -21.99 -4.49
CA ARG A 102 -0.35 -22.70 -3.33
C ARG A 102 -0.70 -24.15 -3.61
N PHE A 103 -1.33 -24.43 -4.75
CA PHE A 103 -1.91 -25.73 -5.07
C PHE A 103 -1.07 -26.58 -6.00
N ARG A 104 -0.05 -26.03 -6.67
CA ARG A 104 0.92 -26.87 -7.39
C ARG A 104 1.65 -27.74 -6.38
N THR A 105 1.43 -29.04 -6.48
CA THR A 105 2.21 -30.04 -5.77
C THR A 105 3.68 -29.84 -6.13
N ARG A 106 4.56 -29.69 -5.12
CA ARG A 106 6.00 -29.76 -5.38
C ARG A 106 6.31 -31.19 -5.83
N PRO A 107 7.06 -31.39 -6.93
CA PRO A 107 7.56 -32.72 -7.24
C PRO A 107 8.39 -33.19 -6.05
N ARG A 108 8.16 -34.43 -5.61
CA ARG A 108 9.05 -35.06 -4.64
C ARG A 108 10.43 -35.12 -5.29
N ARG A 109 11.43 -34.51 -4.65
CA ARG A 109 12.82 -34.69 -5.05
C ARG A 109 13.17 -36.13 -4.65
N ASN A 110 13.40 -36.98 -5.66
CA ASN A 110 14.06 -38.27 -5.47
C ASN A 110 15.54 -38.04 -5.16
#